data_AF-A0A1B8AJF8-F1
#
_entry.id   AF-A0A1B8AJF8-F1
#
_cell.length_a   1.000
_cell.length_b   1.000
_cell.length_c   1.000
_cell.angle_alpha   90.00
_cell.angle_beta   90.00
_cell.angle_gamma   90.00
#
_symmetry.space_group_name_H-M   'P 1'
#
loop_
_entity.id
_entity.type
_entity.pdbx_description
1 polymer ?
#
loop_
_entity_poly.entity_id
_entity_poly.type
_entity_poly.pdbx_seq_one_letter_code
_entity_poly.pdbx_strand_id
1 'polypeptide(L)'
;MIASGFGIAAQLPYLKKLMHGYNSCKARTRRVHLVWKLQSLSLATAIEELLNAALVDDTLDDGYILMISTYIEDLHKIDNLSPRATVIKGSPDLKKIIQDEAEGKYIKRVQKEAKRRETMLVLVSASSQLGKETRQIIRNYVNDRIEVKELDYQLHD
;
A
#
# COMPACT_ATOMS: atom_id res chain seq x y z
N MET A 1 0.14 2.37 -2.50
CA MET A 1 -1.32 2.14 -2.41
C MET A 1 -1.76 2.62 -1.04
N ILE A 2 -2.79 3.47 -0.97
CA ILE A 2 -3.28 4.09 0.27
C ILE A 2 -4.75 3.73 0.42
N ALA A 3 -5.11 3.07 1.51
CA ALA A 3 -6.46 2.67 1.82
C ALA A 3 -6.88 3.12 3.21
N SER A 4 -8.19 3.32 3.43
CA SER A 4 -8.75 3.40 4.78
C SER A 4 -9.98 2.54 4.92
N GLY A 5 -10.21 1.96 6.10
CA GLY A 5 -11.40 1.14 6.34
C GLY A 5 -11.58 0.05 5.29
N PHE A 6 -12.79 -0.10 4.76
CA PHE A 6 -13.13 -1.03 3.67
C PHE A 6 -12.59 -0.63 2.29
N GLY A 7 -12.00 0.57 2.12
CA GLY A 7 -11.40 0.99 0.85
C GLY A 7 -10.26 0.07 0.37
N ILE A 8 -9.72 -0.75 1.26
CA ILE A 8 -8.80 -1.84 0.88
C ILE A 8 -9.44 -2.82 -0.10
N ALA A 9 -10.74 -3.12 0.00
CA ALA A 9 -11.42 -4.08 -0.86
C ALA A 9 -11.32 -3.71 -2.34
N ALA A 10 -11.38 -2.41 -2.67
CA ALA A 10 -11.20 -1.92 -4.03
C ALA A 10 -9.77 -2.12 -4.56
N GLN A 11 -8.79 -2.26 -3.67
CA GLN A 11 -7.36 -2.40 -3.98
C GLN A 11 -6.91 -3.86 -4.08
N LEU A 12 -7.59 -4.80 -3.40
CA LEU A 12 -7.18 -6.21 -3.35
C LEU A 12 -7.13 -6.90 -4.74
N PRO A 13 -8.07 -6.67 -5.68
CA PRO A 13 -7.94 -7.22 -7.03
C PRO A 13 -6.69 -6.73 -7.78
N TYR A 14 -6.33 -5.47 -7.57
CA TYR A 14 -5.10 -4.89 -8.15
C TYR A 14 -3.86 -5.51 -7.51
N LEU A 15 -3.87 -5.65 -6.19
CA LEU A 15 -2.78 -6.27 -5.44
C LEU A 15 -2.55 -7.70 -5.91
N LYS A 16 -3.61 -8.51 -6.00
CA LYS A 16 -3.55 -9.89 -6.52
C LYS A 16 -2.95 -9.94 -7.92
N LYS A 17 -3.38 -9.05 -8.82
CA LYS A 17 -2.85 -8.98 -10.20
C LYS A 17 -1.37 -8.58 -10.23
N LEU A 18 -0.94 -7.69 -9.34
CA LEU A 18 0.48 -7.29 -9.21
C LEU A 18 1.33 -8.46 -8.72
N MET A 19 0.89 -9.17 -7.69
CA MET A 19 1.63 -10.34 -7.16
C MET A 19 1.71 -11.45 -8.21
N HIS A 20 0.60 -11.79 -8.86
CA HIS A 20 0.58 -12.78 -9.93
C HIS A 20 1.50 -12.40 -11.11
N GLY A 21 1.49 -11.12 -11.51
CA GLY A 21 2.36 -10.62 -12.58
C GLY A 21 3.84 -10.67 -12.21
N TYR A 22 4.18 -10.38 -10.96
CA TYR A 22 5.55 -10.48 -10.45
C TYR A 22 6.02 -11.94 -10.42
N ASN A 23 5.24 -12.85 -9.84
CA ASN A 23 5.59 -14.27 -9.72
C ASN A 23 5.66 -14.97 -11.08
N SER A 24 4.93 -14.47 -12.08
CA SER A 24 5.01 -14.95 -13.47
C SER A 24 6.15 -14.30 -14.28
N CYS A 25 7.01 -13.46 -13.68
CA CYS A 25 8.05 -12.67 -14.36
C CYS A 25 7.51 -11.75 -15.50
N LYS A 26 6.22 -11.39 -15.44
CA LYS A 26 5.53 -10.57 -16.46
C LYS A 26 5.41 -9.10 -16.07
N ALA A 27 5.56 -8.78 -14.79
CA ALA A 27 5.49 -7.41 -14.28
C ALA A 27 6.89 -6.83 -14.05
N ARG A 28 7.06 -5.55 -14.37
CA ARG A 28 8.28 -4.78 -14.02
C ARG A 28 8.20 -4.11 -12.65
N THR A 29 7.11 -4.31 -11.92
CA THR A 29 6.88 -3.71 -10.61
C THR A 29 7.98 -4.13 -9.64
N ARG A 30 8.79 -3.17 -9.22
CA ARG A 30 9.92 -3.40 -8.31
C ARG A 30 9.55 -3.27 -6.84
N ARG A 31 8.48 -2.54 -6.54
CA ARG A 31 8.02 -2.26 -5.17
C ARG A 31 6.56 -1.85 -5.15
N VAL A 32 5.83 -2.32 -4.14
CA VAL A 32 4.45 -2.04 -3.80
C VAL A 32 4.41 -1.81 -2.29
N HIS A 33 4.10 -0.58 -1.88
CA HIS A 33 3.83 -0.25 -0.49
C HIS A 33 2.33 -0.03 -0.32
N LEU A 34 1.67 -0.89 0.48
CA LEU A 34 0.30 -0.74 0.90
C LEU A 34 0.25 -0.09 2.29
N VAL A 35 -0.30 1.11 2.35
CA VAL A 35 -0.59 1.84 3.59
C VAL A 35 -2.08 1.73 3.86
N TRP A 36 -2.46 1.10 4.95
CA TRP A 36 -3.87 0.88 5.28
C TRP A 36 -4.22 1.47 6.64
N LYS A 37 -5.12 2.45 6.67
CA LYS A 37 -5.55 3.14 7.88
C LYS A 37 -6.88 2.58 8.40
N LEU A 38 -6.95 2.25 9.68
CA LEU A 38 -8.09 1.67 10.36
C LEU A 38 -8.41 2.44 11.64
N GLN A 39 -9.70 2.49 11.98
CA GLN A 39 -10.14 3.07 13.24
C GLN A 39 -9.93 2.07 14.39
N SER A 40 -10.29 0.81 14.18
CA SER A 40 -10.27 -0.25 15.18
C SER A 40 -9.76 -1.58 14.63
N LEU A 41 -9.40 -2.49 15.54
CA LEU A 41 -8.93 -3.84 15.21
C LEU A 41 -10.06 -4.75 14.70
N SER A 42 -11.32 -4.48 15.06
CA SER A 42 -12.48 -5.26 14.60
C SER A 42 -12.62 -5.28 13.07
N LEU A 43 -12.33 -4.16 12.41
CA LEU A 43 -12.35 -4.08 10.95
C LEU A 43 -11.15 -4.80 10.32
N ALA A 44 -10.02 -4.83 11.03
CA ALA A 44 -8.83 -5.59 10.61
C ALA A 44 -9.15 -7.08 10.53
N THR A 45 -9.73 -7.65 11.60
CA THR A 45 -10.12 -9.08 11.66
C THR A 45 -11.12 -9.45 10.58
N ALA A 46 -12.12 -8.60 10.31
CA ALA A 46 -13.13 -8.88 9.28
C ALA A 46 -12.55 -8.98 7.85
N ILE A 47 -11.40 -8.35 7.59
CA ILE A 47 -10.77 -8.29 6.27
C ILE A 47 -9.49 -9.13 6.21
N GLU A 48 -9.05 -9.71 7.33
CA GLU A 48 -7.89 -10.59 7.40
C GLU A 48 -8.00 -11.74 6.39
N GLU A 49 -9.13 -12.44 6.35
CA GLU A 49 -9.36 -13.52 5.39
C GLU A 49 -9.26 -13.04 3.94
N LEU A 50 -9.83 -11.87 3.65
CA LEU A 50 -9.83 -11.30 2.31
C LEU A 50 -8.43 -10.82 1.89
N LEU A 51 -7.66 -10.26 2.83
CA LEU A 51 -6.26 -9.87 2.63
C LEU A 51 -5.41 -11.11 2.38
N ASN A 52 -5.52 -12.14 3.22
CA ASN A 52 -4.79 -13.39 3.06
C ASN A 52 -5.16 -14.10 1.75
N ALA A 53 -6.43 -14.09 1.34
CA ALA A 53 -6.88 -14.63 0.06
C ALA A 53 -6.31 -13.85 -1.15
N ALA A 54 -6.15 -12.53 -1.04
CA ALA A 54 -5.52 -11.72 -2.09
C ALA A 54 -4.01 -11.99 -2.20
N LEU A 55 -3.39 -12.47 -1.13
CA LEU A 55 -1.97 -12.77 -1.01
C LEU A 55 -1.66 -14.26 -1.13
N VAL A 56 -2.64 -15.11 -1.42
CA VAL A 56 -2.44 -16.57 -1.56
C VAL A 56 -1.40 -16.92 -2.63
N ASP A 57 -1.34 -16.10 -3.69
CA ASP A 57 -0.42 -16.29 -4.80
C ASP A 57 0.97 -15.72 -4.51
N ASP A 58 1.15 -14.99 -3.40
CA ASP A 58 2.42 -14.40 -2.97
C ASP A 58 3.29 -15.47 -2.30
N THR A 59 3.71 -16.48 -3.05
CA THR A 59 4.34 -17.70 -2.55
C THR A 59 5.88 -17.66 -2.56
N LEU A 60 6.48 -16.61 -3.11
CA LEU A 60 7.92 -16.45 -3.13
C LEU A 60 8.39 -15.86 -1.79
N ASP A 61 8.97 -16.71 -0.95
CA ASP A 61 9.48 -16.38 0.40
C ASP A 61 10.66 -15.37 0.41
N ASP A 62 11.00 -14.79 -0.74
CA ASP A 62 12.01 -13.73 -0.91
C ASP A 62 11.51 -12.57 -1.78
N GLY A 63 10.20 -12.48 -2.05
CA GLY A 63 9.59 -11.43 -2.87
C GLY A 63 9.51 -10.08 -2.16
N TYR A 64 10.63 -9.37 -2.00
CA TYR A 64 10.75 -8.04 -1.35
C TYR A 64 9.89 -6.90 -1.98
N ILE A 65 8.99 -7.20 -2.90
CA ILE A 65 8.22 -6.18 -3.61
C ILE A 65 7.06 -5.66 -2.77
N LEU A 66 6.42 -6.46 -1.92
CA LEU A 66 5.24 -6.05 -1.17
C LEU A 66 5.58 -5.71 0.30
N MET A 67 5.21 -4.51 0.72
CA MET A 67 5.21 -4.08 2.11
C MET A 67 3.79 -3.66 2.50
N ILE A 68 3.27 -4.17 3.61
CA ILE A 68 1.95 -3.80 4.14
C ILE A 68 2.14 -3.14 5.51
N SER A 69 1.75 -1.88 5.61
CA SER A 69 1.77 -1.09 6.84
C SER A 69 0.34 -0.74 7.23
N THR A 70 -0.15 -1.37 8.30
CA THR A 70 -1.50 -1.18 8.83
C THR A 70 -1.44 -0.24 10.03
N TYR A 71 -2.12 0.90 9.93
CA TYR A 71 -2.18 1.95 10.94
C TYR A 71 -3.53 1.90 11.65
N ILE A 72 -3.53 1.61 12.95
CA ILE A 72 -4.75 1.51 13.75
C ILE A 72 -4.76 2.64 14.78
N GLU A 73 -5.79 3.49 14.74
CA GLU A 73 -5.92 4.63 15.67
C GLU A 73 -6.13 4.14 17.10
N ASP A 74 -7.11 3.28 17.32
CA ASP A 74 -7.47 2.76 18.65
C ASP A 74 -6.86 1.37 18.90
N LEU A 75 -5.53 1.32 19.02
CA LEU A 75 -4.81 0.09 19.31
C LEU A 75 -4.66 -0.14 20.82
N HIS A 76 -5.46 -1.07 21.35
CA HIS A 76 -5.40 -1.54 22.74
C HIS A 76 -4.44 -2.72 22.93
N LYS A 77 -4.23 -3.54 21.89
CA LYS A 77 -3.31 -4.68 21.89
C LYS A 77 -2.74 -4.90 20.49
N ILE A 78 -1.44 -5.17 20.38
CA ILE A 78 -0.79 -5.54 19.13
C ILE A 78 -1.06 -7.04 18.93
N ASP A 79 -2.07 -7.37 18.13
CA ASP A 79 -2.20 -8.70 17.56
C ASP A 79 -1.69 -8.64 16.11
N ASN A 80 -0.96 -9.66 15.68
CA ASN A 80 -0.45 -9.74 14.31
C ASN A 80 -1.62 -9.99 13.36
N LEU A 81 -1.91 -9.04 12.48
CA LEU A 81 -2.98 -9.16 11.49
C LEU A 81 -2.65 -10.16 10.36
N SER A 82 -1.36 -10.27 10.03
CA SER A 82 -0.85 -11.21 9.05
C SER A 82 0.67 -11.30 9.23
N PRO A 83 1.32 -12.44 8.95
CA PRO A 83 2.79 -12.54 8.97
C PRO A 83 3.50 -11.47 8.11
N ARG A 84 2.78 -10.90 7.12
CA ARG A 84 3.31 -9.90 6.18
C ARG A 84 2.81 -8.47 6.42
N ALA A 85 1.88 -8.27 7.35
CA ALA A 85 1.35 -6.95 7.69
C ALA A 85 1.98 -6.44 8.99
N THR A 86 2.64 -5.30 8.93
CA THR A 86 3.14 -4.62 10.13
C THR A 86 2.02 -3.76 10.70
N VAL A 87 1.62 -4.02 11.95
CA VAL A 87 0.63 -3.22 12.67
C VAL A 87 1.33 -2.09 13.43
N ILE A 88 0.89 -0.86 13.20
CA ILE A 88 1.45 0.38 13.74
C ILE A 88 0.32 1.14 14.42
N LYS A 89 0.55 1.63 15.65
CA LYS A 89 -0.40 2.48 16.37
C LYS A 89 -0.39 3.91 15.83
N GLY A 90 -1.56 4.49 15.61
CA GLY A 90 -1.74 5.88 15.24
C GLY A 90 -2.06 6.10 13.76
N SER A 91 -1.74 7.29 13.25
CA SER A 91 -1.98 7.68 11.86
C SER A 91 -0.69 7.61 11.02
N PRO A 92 -0.79 7.26 9.73
CA PRO A 92 0.37 7.27 8.84
C PRO A 92 0.88 8.69 8.57
N ASP A 93 2.20 8.89 8.67
CA ASP A 93 2.85 10.09 8.13
C ASP A 93 2.97 9.92 6.60
N LEU A 94 1.87 10.22 5.91
CA LEU A 94 1.79 10.08 4.45
C LEU A 94 2.85 10.90 3.72
N LYS A 95 3.22 12.07 4.27
CA LYS A 95 4.22 12.93 3.65
C LYS A 95 5.57 12.24 3.61
N LYS A 96 6.02 11.71 4.75
CA LYS A 96 7.29 10.99 4.87
C LYS A 96 7.27 9.69 4.07
N ILE A 97 6.17 8.95 4.11
CA ILE A 97 6.04 7.69 3.36
C ILE A 97 6.14 7.95 1.86
N ILE A 98 5.34 8.89 1.33
CA ILE A 98 5.37 9.23 -0.10
C ILE A 98 6.76 9.74 -0.50
N GLN A 99 7.41 10.54 0.35
CA GLN A 99 8.76 11.01 0.10
C GLN A 99 9.77 9.85 0.01
N ASP A 100 9.83 8.98 1.03
CA ASP A 100 10.79 7.87 1.06
C ASP A 100 10.57 6.91 -0.13
N GLU A 101 9.31 6.67 -0.52
CA GLU A 101 8.95 5.83 -1.67
C GLU A 101 9.28 6.50 -3.01
N ALA A 102 8.99 7.79 -3.17
CA ALA A 102 9.38 8.57 -4.34
C ALA A 102 10.91 8.66 -4.47
N GLU A 103 11.61 8.71 -3.33
CA GLU A 103 13.06 8.63 -3.26
C GLU A 103 13.62 7.23 -3.55
N GLY A 104 12.76 6.21 -3.65
CA GLY A 104 13.14 4.83 -3.92
C GLY A 104 14.07 4.27 -2.85
N LYS A 105 14.00 4.79 -1.63
CA LYS A 105 14.88 4.44 -0.49
C LYS A 105 14.86 2.96 -0.16
N TYR A 106 13.74 2.31 -0.41
CA TYR A 106 13.50 0.90 -0.11
C TYR A 106 13.55 -0.01 -1.36
N ILE A 107 13.94 0.51 -2.52
CA ILE A 107 14.17 -0.30 -3.73
C ILE A 107 15.62 -0.78 -3.70
N LYS A 108 15.85 -2.09 -3.62
CA LYS A 108 17.19 -2.68 -3.71
C LYS A 108 17.82 -2.31 -5.07
N ARG A 109 18.85 -1.46 -5.06
CA ARG A 109 19.62 -1.11 -6.27
C ARG A 109 20.56 -2.26 -6.61
N VAL A 110 20.21 -3.04 -7.63
CA VAL A 110 21.17 -3.96 -8.24
C VAL A 110 22.12 -3.10 -9.09
N GLN A 111 23.43 -3.16 -8.78
CA GLN A 111 24.46 -2.17 -9.16
C GLN A 111 24.69 -1.90 -10.66
N LYS A 112 23.91 -2.47 -11.59
CA LYS A 112 24.07 -2.28 -13.04
C LYS A 112 22.87 -1.67 -13.78
N GLU A 113 21.74 -1.44 -13.13
CA GLU A 113 20.60 -0.78 -13.76
C GLU A 113 20.34 0.59 -13.14
N ALA A 114 21.23 1.54 -13.42
CA ALA A 114 20.93 2.97 -13.32
C ALA A 114 19.97 3.40 -14.46
N LYS A 115 18.93 2.60 -14.74
CA LYS A 115 17.84 3.01 -15.61
C LYS A 115 17.03 4.06 -14.87
N ARG A 116 16.68 5.12 -15.61
CA ARG A 116 15.81 6.23 -15.18
C ARG A 116 14.73 5.76 -14.21
N ARG A 117 14.53 6.46 -13.09
CA ARG A 117 13.38 6.25 -12.18
C ARG A 117 12.11 6.14 -13.03
N GLU A 118 11.46 4.98 -12.95
CA GLU A 118 10.13 4.76 -13.52
C GLU A 118 9.09 5.53 -12.68
N THR A 119 7.95 5.83 -13.28
CA THR A 119 6.85 6.57 -12.67
C THR A 119 6.33 5.86 -11.41
N MET A 120 6.17 6.58 -10.31
CA MET A 120 5.51 6.06 -9.10
C MET A 120 3.99 6.21 -9.27
N LEU A 121 3.24 5.12 -9.11
CA LEU A 121 1.77 5.16 -9.11
C LEU A 121 1.21 5.08 -7.69
N VAL A 122 0.42 6.08 -7.31
CA VAL A 122 -0.31 6.13 -6.05
C VAL A 122 -1.78 5.81 -6.29
N LEU A 123 -2.19 4.61 -5.89
CA LEU A 123 -3.59 4.21 -5.83
C LEU A 123 -4.19 4.64 -4.51
N VAL A 124 -5.34 5.32 -4.52
CA VAL A 124 -6.04 5.80 -3.31
C VAL A 124 -7.47 5.28 -3.30
N SER A 125 -7.85 4.58 -2.23
CA SER A 125 -9.25 4.24 -1.91
C SER A 125 -9.44 4.44 -0.42
N ALA A 126 -9.73 5.67 -0.02
CA ALA A 126 -9.77 6.07 1.37
C ALA A 126 -10.83 7.15 1.62
N SER A 127 -11.07 7.46 2.89
CA SER A 127 -11.96 8.52 3.32
C SER A 127 -11.61 9.84 2.66
N SER A 128 -12.60 10.72 2.50
CA SER A 128 -12.40 12.00 1.82
C SER A 128 -11.30 12.84 2.46
N GLN A 129 -11.08 12.71 3.77
CA GLN A 129 -9.99 13.40 4.47
C GLN A 129 -8.62 12.84 4.06
N LEU A 130 -8.42 11.52 4.15
CA LEU A 130 -7.15 10.89 3.79
C LEU A 130 -6.84 11.03 2.29
N GLY A 131 -7.88 10.98 1.45
CA GLY A 131 -7.77 11.24 0.01
C GLY A 131 -7.33 12.68 -0.29
N LYS A 132 -7.95 13.69 0.36
CA LYS A 132 -7.56 15.11 0.20
C LYS A 132 -6.13 15.35 0.68
N GLU A 133 -5.75 14.80 1.83
CA GLU A 133 -4.40 14.90 2.37
C GLU A 133 -3.37 14.32 1.39
N THR A 134 -3.63 13.11 0.87
CA THR A 134 -2.79 12.46 -0.13
C THR A 134 -2.61 13.34 -1.38
N ARG A 135 -3.70 13.90 -1.93
CA ARG A 135 -3.63 14.80 -3.08
C ARG A 135 -2.80 16.04 -2.78
N GLN A 136 -2.96 16.64 -1.60
CA GLN A 136 -2.23 17.84 -1.22
C GLN A 136 -0.72 17.58 -1.11
N ILE A 137 -0.34 16.41 -0.58
CA ILE A 137 1.06 16.00 -0.51
C ILE A 137 1.64 15.82 -1.92
N ILE A 138 0.94 15.07 -2.79
CA ILE A 138 1.44 14.72 -4.13
C ILE A 138 1.53 15.94 -5.05
N ARG A 139 0.70 16.96 -4.86
CA ARG A 139 0.83 18.25 -5.58
C ARG A 139 2.18 18.93 -5.38
N ASN A 140 2.91 18.62 -4.32
CA ASN A 140 4.26 19.17 -4.10
C ASN A 140 5.34 18.39 -4.89
N TYR A 141 4.99 17.26 -5.51
CA TYR A 141 5.89 16.36 -6.24
C TYR A 141 5.62 16.37 -7.76
N VAL A 142 5.07 17.47 -8.30
CA VAL A 142 4.69 17.60 -9.73
C VAL A 142 5.86 17.33 -10.70
N ASN A 143 7.11 17.49 -10.24
CA ASN A 143 8.30 17.22 -11.06
C ASN A 143 8.79 15.76 -11.00
N ASP A 144 8.29 14.93 -10.08
CA ASP A 144 8.90 13.63 -9.74
C ASP A 144 8.24 12.40 -10.39
N ARG A 145 7.46 12.59 -11.48
CA ARG A 145 6.77 11.49 -12.18
C ARG A 145 5.94 10.62 -11.24
N ILE A 146 5.12 11.27 -10.41
CA ILE A 146 4.15 10.60 -9.54
C ILE A 146 2.77 10.71 -10.19
N GLU A 147 2.16 9.58 -10.51
CA GLU A 147 0.79 9.48 -11.00
C GLU A 147 -0.15 9.08 -9.86
N VAL A 148 -1.35 9.66 -9.81
CA VAL A 148 -2.37 9.34 -8.81
C VAL A 148 -3.59 8.79 -9.52
N LYS A 149 -4.08 7.64 -9.05
CA LYS A 149 -5.34 7.06 -9.51
C LYS A 149 -6.23 6.75 -8.32
N GLU A 150 -7.40 7.36 -8.30
CA GLU A 150 -8.42 7.07 -7.31
C GLU A 150 -9.25 5.87 -7.74
N LEU A 151 -9.58 5.04 -6.76
CA LEU A 151 -10.46 3.89 -6.92
C LEU A 151 -11.72 4.16 -6.10
N ASP A 152 -12.84 3.61 -6.56
CA ASP A 152 -14.12 3.77 -5.89
C ASP A 152 -14.01 3.35 -4.42
N TYR A 153 -14.40 4.26 -3.53
CA TYR A 153 -14.46 4.02 -2.10
C TYR A 153 -15.87 3.58 -1.75
N GLN A 154 -16.04 2.34 -1.30
CA GLN A 154 -17.32 1.87 -0.80
C GLN A 154 -17.46 2.28 0.68
N LEU A 155 -18.33 3.27 0.91
CA LEU A 155 -18.76 3.68 2.23
C LEU A 155 -19.88 2.72 2.65
N HIS A 156 -19.58 1.78 3.54
CA HIS A 156 -20.62 1.06 4.24
C HIS A 156 -20.88 1.84 5.55
N ASP A 157 -22.01 2.54 5.56
CA ASP A 157 -22.64 3.10 6.78
C ASP A 157 -23.10 1.97 7.72
#